data_AF-A0A842TWD3-F1
#
_entry.id   AF-A0A842TWD3-F1
#
_cell.length_a   1.000
_cell.length_b   1.000
_cell.length_c   1.000
_cell.angle_alpha   90.00
_cell.angle_beta   90.00
_cell.angle_gamma   90.00
#
_symmetry.space_group_name_H-M   'P 1'
#
loop_
_entity.id
_entity.type
_entity.pdbx_description
1 polymer ?
#
loop_
_entity_poly.entity_id
_entity_poly.type
_entity_poly.pdbx_seq_one_letter_code
_entity_poly.pdbx_strand_id
1 'polypeptide(L)'
;MVLEKLYSARWIEKKARYSFLMGLSYSILGIFSAMLLFPDNPGMAAIAFTALIILPSLNKLINIEASQAAKEKSFELTDILKNHKDIFKVYAFLFLGIMLAFSFFSVVWPSIATSKVFAQQINILGVAGKATQLNGWFAGIFSNNLKVLVFCLLASFVYGSGAIFIITWNASVWGVIFGAIAREGAIVSGQNPFIYFGLTLLAVFPHLITEAGGYFLAAISGGIVSKAMLVEKFGSKRFNRILEDALFMFFVALIVLAVAAFTEVFVTGKVVRLLGL
;
A
#
# COMPACT_ATOMS: atom_id res chain seq x y z
N MET A 1 -4.36 2.80 22.25
CA MET A 1 -3.37 1.73 22.57
C MET A 1 -2.06 2.35 23.03
N VAL A 2 -1.23 1.63 23.79
CA VAL A 2 0.09 2.13 24.26
C VAL A 2 0.98 2.56 23.09
N LEU A 3 0.96 1.79 22.00
CA LEU A 3 1.71 2.10 20.78
C LEU A 3 1.25 3.38 20.08
N GLU A 4 -0.01 3.81 20.24
CA GLU A 4 -0.48 5.10 19.70
C GLU A 4 0.14 6.31 20.41
N LYS A 5 0.68 6.13 21.62
CA LYS A 5 1.44 7.20 22.29
C LYS A 5 2.80 7.42 21.62
N LEU A 6 3.36 6.41 20.94
CA LEU A 6 4.61 6.53 20.20
C LEU A 6 4.43 7.38 18.94
N TYR A 7 3.30 7.18 18.23
CA TYR A 7 2.98 7.91 17.02
C TYR A 7 1.54 8.44 17.07
N SER A 8 1.35 9.61 17.66
CA SER A 8 0.00 10.20 17.74
C SER A 8 -0.52 10.60 16.36
N ALA A 9 -1.80 10.34 16.09
CA ALA A 9 -2.43 10.60 14.78
C ALA A 9 -2.28 12.08 14.35
N ARG A 10 -2.54 13.04 15.25
CA ARG A 10 -2.39 14.49 14.95
C ARG A 10 -0.96 14.88 14.59
N TRP A 11 0.02 14.18 15.13
CA TRP A 11 1.42 14.43 14.82
C TRP A 11 1.82 13.83 13.47
N ILE A 12 1.33 12.62 13.17
CA ILE A 12 1.52 11.96 11.87
C ILE A 12 0.88 12.80 10.76
N GLU A 13 -0.33 13.33 10.95
CA GLU A 13 -1.01 14.19 9.98
C GLU A 13 -0.11 15.36 9.54
N LYS A 14 0.43 16.12 10.52
CA LYS A 14 1.29 17.28 10.25
C LYS A 14 2.69 16.90 9.74
N LYS A 15 3.16 15.70 10.08
CA LYS A 15 4.52 15.23 9.78
C LYS A 15 4.46 13.82 9.20
N ALA A 16 3.83 13.70 8.02
CA ALA A 16 3.54 12.42 7.37
C ALA A 16 4.75 11.47 7.27
N ARG A 17 5.97 12.00 7.14
CA ARG A 17 7.22 11.20 7.13
C ARG A 17 7.39 10.26 8.32
N TYR A 18 6.82 10.55 9.49
CA TYR A 18 6.93 9.64 10.64
C TYR A 18 6.07 8.38 10.51
N SER A 19 5.09 8.37 9.60
CA SER A 19 4.37 7.14 9.27
C SER A 19 5.27 6.09 8.61
N PHE A 20 6.41 6.50 8.02
CA PHE A 20 7.45 5.57 7.58
C PHE A 20 8.04 4.78 8.75
N LEU A 21 8.46 5.46 9.82
CA LEU A 21 8.98 4.80 11.01
C LEU A 21 7.91 3.97 11.72
N MET A 22 6.66 4.43 11.71
CA MET A 22 5.52 3.66 12.20
C MET A 22 5.35 2.36 11.40
N GLY A 23 5.35 2.43 10.06
CA GLY A 23 5.24 1.26 9.18
C GLY A 23 6.39 0.27 9.38
N LEU A 24 7.62 0.79 9.44
CA LEU A 24 8.82 -0.02 9.65
C LEU A 24 8.78 -0.73 11.01
N SER A 25 8.58 0.01 12.10
CA SER A 25 8.57 -0.56 13.46
C SER A 25 7.41 -1.53 13.68
N TYR A 26 6.20 -1.19 13.24
CA TYR A 26 5.03 -2.06 13.42
C TYR A 26 5.07 -3.30 12.52
N SER A 27 5.74 -3.24 11.36
CA SER A 27 6.00 -4.42 10.53
C SER A 27 6.99 -5.36 11.19
N ILE A 28 8.07 -4.84 11.75
CA ILE A 28 9.04 -5.64 12.51
C ILE A 28 8.35 -6.34 13.68
N LEU A 29 7.56 -5.60 14.46
CA LEU A 29 6.77 -6.19 15.55
C LEU A 29 5.80 -7.26 15.04
N GLY A 30 5.06 -6.97 13.96
CA GLY A 30 4.12 -7.92 13.36
C GLY A 30 4.77 -9.21 12.90
N ILE A 31 5.94 -9.13 12.23
CA ILE A 31 6.72 -10.29 11.77
C ILE A 31 7.14 -11.15 12.97
N PHE A 32 7.76 -10.56 14.00
CA PHE A 32 8.20 -11.31 15.17
C PHE A 32 7.03 -11.90 15.98
N SER A 33 5.94 -11.15 16.17
CA SER A 33 4.73 -11.66 16.81
C SER A 33 4.12 -12.83 16.04
N ALA A 34 4.11 -12.77 14.71
CA ALA A 34 3.60 -13.83 13.87
C ALA A 34 4.46 -15.10 13.91
N MET A 35 5.78 -14.95 13.86
CA MET A 35 6.71 -16.08 14.00
C MET A 35 6.57 -16.79 15.35
N LEU A 36 6.27 -16.04 16.42
CA LEU A 36 6.11 -16.59 17.76
C LEU A 36 4.75 -17.26 17.97
N LEU A 37 3.68 -16.61 17.51
CA LEU A 37 2.30 -17.03 17.83
C LEU A 37 1.66 -17.91 16.76
N PHE A 38 2.11 -17.81 15.50
CA PHE A 38 1.53 -18.52 14.36
C PHE A 38 2.63 -19.13 13.47
N PRO A 39 3.45 -20.07 14.00
CA PRO A 39 4.61 -20.61 13.28
C PRO A 39 4.27 -21.35 11.99
N ASP A 40 3.02 -21.82 11.83
CA ASP A 40 2.55 -22.51 10.62
C ASP A 40 2.15 -21.54 9.49
N ASN A 41 1.71 -20.33 9.83
CA ASN A 41 1.28 -19.31 8.86
C ASN A 41 1.77 -17.89 9.21
N PRO A 42 3.09 -17.71 9.44
CA PRO A 42 3.62 -16.45 9.96
C PRO A 42 3.48 -15.29 8.95
N GLY A 43 3.50 -15.55 7.64
CA GLY A 43 3.38 -14.50 6.62
C GLY A 43 2.05 -13.76 6.67
N MET A 44 0.93 -14.49 6.73
CA MET A 44 -0.41 -13.91 6.85
C MET A 44 -0.66 -13.29 8.23
N ALA A 45 -0.20 -13.97 9.29
CA ALA A 45 -0.33 -13.44 10.65
C ALA A 45 0.45 -12.13 10.82
N ALA A 46 1.63 -11.98 10.18
CA ALA A 46 2.42 -10.76 10.23
C ALA A 46 1.65 -9.58 9.62
N ILE A 47 1.04 -9.78 8.45
CA ILE A 47 0.20 -8.77 7.79
C ILE A 47 -0.97 -8.38 8.69
N ALA A 48 -1.66 -9.36 9.28
CA ALA A 48 -2.79 -9.13 10.16
C ALA A 48 -2.38 -8.32 11.41
N PHE A 49 -1.28 -8.69 12.07
CA PHE A 49 -0.78 -7.95 13.23
C PHE A 49 -0.33 -6.55 12.88
N THR A 50 0.42 -6.37 11.80
CA THR A 50 0.84 -5.04 11.34
C THR A 50 -0.36 -4.17 11.04
N ALA A 51 -1.34 -4.69 10.29
CA ALA A 51 -2.58 -3.96 9.99
C ALA A 51 -3.37 -3.62 11.27
N LEU A 52 -3.50 -4.56 12.21
CA LEU A 52 -4.23 -4.38 13.47
C LEU A 52 -3.62 -3.27 14.34
N ILE A 53 -2.28 -3.19 14.41
CA ILE A 53 -1.57 -2.17 15.18
C ILE A 53 -1.73 -0.79 14.52
N ILE A 54 -1.73 -0.72 13.19
CA ILE A 54 -1.86 0.54 12.43
C ILE A 54 -3.29 1.07 12.44
N LEU A 55 -4.29 0.18 12.40
CA LEU A 55 -5.70 0.49 12.16
C LEU A 55 -6.24 1.64 13.03
N PRO A 56 -5.99 1.72 14.35
CA PRO A 56 -6.51 2.81 15.19
C PRO A 56 -5.98 4.19 14.78
N SER A 57 -4.71 4.28 14.39
CA SER A 57 -4.07 5.52 13.95
C SER A 57 -4.65 6.01 12.63
N LEU A 58 -4.85 5.10 11.66
CA LEU A 58 -5.46 5.45 10.38
C LEU A 58 -6.94 5.82 10.51
N ASN A 59 -7.71 5.12 11.34
CA ASN A 59 -9.11 5.50 11.62
C ASN A 59 -9.20 6.93 12.15
N LYS A 60 -8.29 7.34 13.06
CA LYS A 60 -8.24 8.72 13.55
C LYS A 60 -7.89 9.72 12.44
N LEU A 61 -6.96 9.39 11.56
CA LEU A 61 -6.58 10.25 10.43
C LEU A 61 -7.73 10.42 9.42
N ILE A 62 -8.42 9.33 9.06
CA ILE A 62 -9.60 9.39 8.19
C ILE A 62 -10.71 10.24 8.83
N ASN A 63 -10.90 10.13 10.15
CA ASN A 63 -11.87 10.98 10.85
C ASN A 63 -11.54 12.47 10.74
N ILE A 64 -10.25 12.81 10.81
CA ILE A 64 -9.79 14.20 10.65
C ILE A 64 -10.02 14.65 9.21
N GLU A 65 -9.66 13.82 8.23
CA GLU A 65 -9.82 14.08 6.80
C GLU A 65 -11.29 14.32 6.42
N ALA A 66 -12.19 13.43 6.83
CA ALA A 66 -13.63 13.57 6.57
C ALA A 66 -14.20 14.85 7.20
N SER A 67 -13.71 15.23 8.38
CA SER A 67 -14.13 16.47 9.05
C SER A 67 -13.60 17.73 8.35
N GLN A 68 -12.47 17.65 7.64
CA GLN A 68 -11.92 18.73 6.83
C GLN A 68 -12.73 18.87 5.54
N ALA A 69 -12.98 17.77 4.83
CA ALA A 69 -13.79 17.73 3.61
C ALA A 69 -15.21 18.31 3.84
N ALA A 70 -15.85 17.99 4.97
CA ALA A 70 -17.17 18.53 5.33
C ALA A 70 -17.24 20.07 5.50
N LYS A 71 -16.09 20.73 5.72
CA LYS A 71 -15.99 22.18 5.98
C LYS A 71 -15.64 22.99 4.74
N GLU A 72 -15.30 22.34 3.63
CA GLU A 72 -14.97 23.02 2.39
C GLU A 72 -16.19 23.76 1.81
N LYS A 73 -15.94 24.96 1.29
CA LYS A 73 -17.00 25.87 0.81
C LYS A 73 -17.22 25.84 -0.70
N SER A 74 -16.24 25.42 -1.49
CA SER A 74 -16.26 25.46 -2.96
C SER A 74 -15.64 24.19 -3.56
N PHE A 75 -16.21 23.67 -4.65
CA PHE A 75 -15.66 22.52 -5.38
C PHE A 75 -14.64 23.01 -6.40
N GLU A 76 -13.35 22.81 -6.12
CA GLU A 76 -12.29 23.06 -7.08
C GLU A 76 -11.41 21.82 -7.25
N LEU A 77 -11.24 21.39 -8.50
CA LEU A 77 -10.51 20.16 -8.86
C LEU A 77 -9.06 20.17 -8.33
N THR A 78 -8.40 21.32 -8.38
CA THR A 78 -7.04 21.50 -7.87
C THR A 78 -6.96 21.45 -6.35
N ASP A 79 -8.03 21.83 -5.67
CA ASP A 79 -8.09 21.83 -4.21
C ASP A 79 -8.26 20.42 -3.67
N ILE A 80 -9.04 19.55 -4.31
CA ILE A 80 -9.28 18.17 -3.81
C ILE A 80 -7.97 17.39 -3.64
N LEU A 81 -7.10 17.38 -4.65
CA LEU A 81 -5.81 16.69 -4.56
C LEU A 81 -4.85 17.35 -3.57
N LYS A 82 -4.97 18.66 -3.38
CA LYS A 82 -4.17 19.43 -2.43
C LYS A 82 -4.62 19.19 -0.99
N ASN A 83 -5.93 19.08 -0.76
CA ASN A 83 -6.54 18.92 0.56
C ASN A 83 -6.26 17.53 1.11
N HIS A 84 -6.34 16.49 0.28
CA HIS A 84 -6.04 15.11 0.69
C HIS A 84 -4.55 14.73 0.63
N LYS A 85 -3.66 15.69 0.33
CA LYS A 85 -2.23 15.45 0.16
C LYS A 85 -1.58 14.89 1.42
N ASP A 86 -2.02 15.29 2.60
CA ASP A 86 -1.37 14.89 3.83
C ASP A 86 -1.72 13.45 4.22
N ILE A 87 -2.99 13.04 4.15
CA ILE A 87 -3.36 11.63 4.33
C ILE A 87 -2.76 10.73 3.22
N PHE A 88 -2.67 11.21 1.98
CA PHE A 88 -2.01 10.47 0.90
C PHE A 88 -0.53 10.23 1.21
N LYS A 89 0.20 11.25 1.67
CA LYS A 89 1.60 11.09 2.11
C LYS A 89 1.72 10.09 3.26
N VAL A 90 0.75 10.09 4.21
CA VAL A 90 0.76 9.13 5.31
C VAL A 90 0.69 7.71 4.77
N TYR A 91 -0.25 7.41 3.86
CA TYR A 91 -0.32 6.09 3.22
C TYR A 91 0.97 5.74 2.46
N ALA A 92 1.54 6.69 1.71
CA ALA A 92 2.76 6.47 0.93
C ALA A 92 3.97 6.15 1.83
N PHE A 93 4.24 6.96 2.86
CA PHE A 93 5.35 6.73 3.78
C PHE A 93 5.14 5.44 4.60
N LEU A 94 3.91 5.18 5.04
CA LEU A 94 3.54 3.96 5.73
C LEU A 94 3.80 2.71 4.88
N PHE A 95 3.33 2.71 3.62
CA PHE A 95 3.55 1.63 2.66
C PHE A 95 5.04 1.37 2.44
N LEU A 96 5.85 2.43 2.24
CA LEU A 96 7.29 2.30 2.08
C LEU A 96 7.97 1.73 3.33
N GLY A 97 7.55 2.15 4.53
CA GLY A 97 8.07 1.61 5.79
C GLY A 97 7.78 0.12 5.95
N ILE A 98 6.56 -0.31 5.62
CA ILE A 98 6.16 -1.72 5.63
C ILE A 98 6.98 -2.51 4.59
N MET A 99 6.98 -2.05 3.34
CA MET A 99 7.68 -2.72 2.23
C MET A 99 9.18 -2.91 2.54
N LEU A 100 9.85 -1.89 3.07
CA LEU A 100 11.27 -1.98 3.42
C LEU A 100 11.56 -2.88 4.62
N ALA A 101 10.65 -2.99 5.59
CA ALA A 101 10.81 -3.94 6.68
C ALA A 101 10.76 -5.38 6.17
N PHE A 102 9.77 -5.70 5.33
CA PHE A 102 9.66 -7.04 4.73
C PHE A 102 10.80 -7.33 3.75
N SER A 103 11.23 -6.35 2.94
CA SER A 103 12.36 -6.54 2.03
C SER A 103 13.67 -6.76 2.76
N PHE A 104 13.93 -6.03 3.84
CA PHE A 104 15.13 -6.21 4.66
C PHE A 104 15.27 -7.65 5.13
N PHE A 105 14.22 -8.23 5.74
CA PHE A 105 14.25 -9.62 6.17
C PHE A 105 14.36 -10.59 5.00
N SER A 106 13.73 -10.30 3.87
CA SER A 106 13.84 -11.15 2.68
C SER A 106 15.23 -11.13 2.05
N VAL A 107 15.97 -10.02 2.13
CA VAL A 107 17.36 -9.91 1.65
C VAL A 107 18.32 -10.61 2.62
N VAL A 108 18.15 -10.38 3.93
CA VAL A 108 19.13 -10.80 4.95
C VAL A 108 18.97 -12.27 5.34
N TRP A 109 17.75 -12.81 5.36
CA TRP A 109 17.53 -14.20 5.75
C TRP A 109 17.90 -15.21 4.65
N PRO A 110 18.30 -16.45 5.05
CA PRO A 110 18.46 -17.55 4.12
C PRO A 110 17.16 -17.85 3.35
N SER A 111 17.29 -18.34 2.12
CA SER A 111 16.15 -18.66 1.24
C SER A 111 15.14 -19.61 1.88
N ILE A 112 15.61 -20.59 2.67
CA ILE A 112 14.76 -21.54 3.42
C ILE A 112 13.90 -20.80 4.45
N ALA A 113 14.49 -19.87 5.21
CA ALA A 113 13.76 -19.09 6.21
C ALA A 113 12.76 -18.15 5.54
N THR A 114 13.15 -17.45 4.47
CA THR A 114 12.25 -16.60 3.69
C THR A 114 11.07 -17.41 3.13
N SER A 115 11.34 -18.58 2.54
CA SER A 115 10.30 -19.43 1.92
C SER A 115 9.33 -20.01 2.95
N LYS A 116 9.79 -20.25 4.18
CA LYS A 116 8.93 -20.69 5.29
C LYS A 116 8.12 -19.53 5.87
N VAL A 117 8.78 -18.41 6.19
CA VAL A 117 8.15 -17.30 6.91
C VAL A 117 7.21 -16.49 6.00
N PHE A 118 7.59 -16.32 4.73
CA PHE A 118 6.84 -15.51 3.75
C PHE A 118 6.28 -16.36 2.61
N ALA A 119 5.92 -17.61 2.89
CA ALA A 119 5.39 -18.56 1.90
C ALA A 119 4.22 -17.97 1.12
N GLN A 120 3.27 -17.31 1.80
CA GLN A 120 2.07 -16.75 1.19
C GLN A 120 2.40 -15.60 0.24
N GLN A 121 3.38 -14.75 0.58
CA GLN A 121 3.86 -13.67 -0.28
C GLN A 121 4.58 -14.22 -1.52
N ILE A 122 5.46 -15.22 -1.34
CA ILE A 122 6.23 -15.82 -2.44
C ILE A 122 5.33 -16.57 -3.41
N ASN A 123 4.30 -17.27 -2.93
CA ASN A 123 3.38 -18.03 -3.78
C ASN A 123 2.64 -17.16 -4.81
N ILE A 124 2.58 -15.84 -4.61
CA ILE A 124 2.04 -14.90 -5.60
C ILE A 124 2.87 -14.91 -6.90
N LEU A 125 4.19 -15.09 -6.82
CA LEU A 125 5.04 -15.26 -8.02
C LEU A 125 4.67 -16.50 -8.84
N GLY A 126 4.31 -17.60 -8.17
CA GLY A 126 3.88 -18.83 -8.85
C GLY A 126 2.52 -18.70 -9.55
N VAL A 127 1.66 -17.80 -9.07
CA VAL A 127 0.38 -17.45 -9.71
C VAL A 127 0.59 -16.43 -10.83
N ALA A 128 1.46 -15.44 -10.63
CA ALA A 128 1.79 -14.42 -11.63
C ALA A 128 2.62 -14.98 -12.80
N GLY A 129 3.57 -15.88 -12.56
CA GLY A 129 4.38 -16.55 -13.60
C GLY A 129 3.59 -17.51 -14.49
N LYS A 130 2.38 -17.90 -14.09
CA LYS A 130 1.41 -18.60 -14.97
C LYS A 130 0.60 -17.63 -15.83
N ALA A 131 0.40 -16.40 -15.37
CA ALA A 131 -0.31 -15.36 -16.10
C ALA A 131 0.54 -14.71 -17.20
N THR A 132 1.87 -14.71 -17.06
CA THR A 132 2.81 -14.18 -18.09
C THR A 132 2.87 -15.02 -19.37
N GLN A 133 2.26 -16.21 -19.41
CA GLN A 133 2.21 -17.07 -20.59
C GLN A 133 0.96 -16.86 -21.48
N LEU A 134 0.00 -16.01 -21.09
CA LEU A 134 -1.27 -15.84 -21.82
C LEU A 134 -1.48 -14.39 -22.28
N ASN A 135 -1.12 -14.11 -23.53
CA ASN A 135 -1.60 -13.08 -24.48
C ASN A 135 -2.62 -12.00 -24.03
N GLY A 136 -2.39 -11.28 -22.92
CA GLY A 136 -3.30 -10.24 -22.41
C GLY A 136 -2.63 -9.23 -21.47
N TRP A 137 -1.46 -8.70 -21.86
CA TRP A 137 -0.49 -8.05 -20.97
C TRP A 137 -1.07 -6.86 -20.20
N PHE A 138 -1.73 -5.90 -20.87
CA PHE A 138 -2.29 -4.73 -20.18
C PHE A 138 -3.62 -5.02 -19.48
N ALA A 139 -4.58 -5.63 -20.18
CA ALA A 139 -5.93 -5.85 -19.64
C ALA A 139 -5.94 -6.82 -18.45
N GLY A 140 -5.08 -7.85 -18.47
CA GLY A 140 -4.91 -8.77 -17.35
C GLY A 140 -4.36 -8.07 -16.11
N ILE A 141 -3.24 -7.34 -16.25
CA ILE A 141 -2.63 -6.55 -15.17
C ILE A 141 -3.63 -5.54 -14.61
N PHE A 142 -4.25 -4.74 -15.48
CA PHE A 142 -5.24 -3.75 -15.08
C PHE A 142 -6.43 -4.37 -14.35
N SER A 143 -6.99 -5.47 -14.85
CA SER A 143 -8.16 -6.12 -14.23
C SER A 143 -7.85 -6.70 -12.84
N ASN A 144 -6.64 -7.23 -12.63
CA ASN A 144 -6.23 -7.74 -11.32
C ASN A 144 -6.05 -6.61 -10.31
N ASN A 145 -5.37 -5.54 -10.73
CA ASN A 145 -5.17 -4.36 -9.89
C ASN A 145 -6.50 -3.60 -9.65
N LEU A 146 -7.43 -3.64 -10.60
CA LEU A 146 -8.76 -3.07 -10.43
C LEU A 146 -9.53 -3.79 -9.32
N LYS A 147 -9.43 -5.12 -9.22
CA LYS A 147 -10.03 -5.88 -8.10
C LYS A 147 -9.47 -5.37 -6.77
N VAL A 148 -8.15 -5.26 -6.66
CA VAL A 148 -7.48 -4.76 -5.43
C VAL A 148 -7.95 -3.35 -5.10
N LEU A 149 -8.01 -2.47 -6.09
CA LEU A 149 -8.48 -1.08 -5.94
C LEU A 149 -9.94 -1.02 -5.43
N VAL A 150 -10.83 -1.82 -6.02
CA VAL A 150 -12.23 -1.92 -5.59
C VAL A 150 -12.32 -2.49 -4.16
N PHE A 151 -11.52 -3.52 -3.84
CA PHE A 151 -11.46 -4.05 -2.48
C PHE A 151 -10.94 -3.02 -1.47
N CYS A 152 -9.96 -2.17 -1.84
CA CYS A 152 -9.52 -1.06 -1.00
C CYS A 152 -10.67 -0.08 -0.73
N LEU A 153 -11.41 0.33 -1.78
CA LEU A 153 -12.57 1.21 -1.62
C LEU A 153 -13.60 0.59 -0.67
N LEU A 154 -14.03 -0.65 -0.94
CA LEU A 154 -15.07 -1.33 -0.17
C LEU A 154 -14.65 -1.63 1.26
N ALA A 155 -13.42 -2.10 1.50
CA ALA A 155 -12.93 -2.39 2.83
C ALA A 155 -12.80 -1.11 3.68
N SER A 156 -12.38 0.00 3.08
CA SER A 156 -12.36 1.30 3.77
C SER A 156 -13.78 1.81 4.02
N PHE A 157 -14.69 1.66 3.06
CA PHE A 157 -16.09 2.05 3.23
C PHE A 157 -16.80 1.27 4.35
N VAL A 158 -16.66 -0.06 4.38
CA VAL A 158 -17.35 -0.92 5.36
C VAL A 158 -16.70 -0.86 6.74
N TYR A 159 -15.37 -0.85 6.81
CA TYR A 159 -14.63 -0.98 8.08
C TYR A 159 -13.89 0.32 8.50
N GLY A 160 -14.20 1.46 7.86
CA GLY A 160 -13.57 2.76 8.12
C GLY A 160 -12.17 2.90 7.51
N SER A 161 -11.18 2.23 8.09
CA SER A 161 -9.80 2.18 7.56
C SER A 161 -9.37 0.77 7.18
N GLY A 162 -10.33 -0.13 6.87
CA GLY A 162 -10.08 -1.55 6.61
C GLY A 162 -9.16 -1.85 5.43
N ALA A 163 -9.03 -0.91 4.49
CA ALA A 163 -8.10 -1.01 3.38
C ALA A 163 -6.63 -1.18 3.82
N ILE A 164 -6.27 -0.81 5.05
CA ILE A 164 -4.91 -1.00 5.54
C ILE A 164 -4.45 -2.45 5.51
N PHE A 165 -5.35 -3.42 5.69
CA PHE A 165 -4.99 -4.83 5.58
C PHE A 165 -4.52 -5.17 4.16
N ILE A 166 -5.25 -4.69 3.14
CA ILE A 166 -4.94 -4.91 1.72
C ILE A 166 -3.67 -4.15 1.29
N ILE A 167 -3.49 -2.93 1.82
CA ILE A 167 -2.29 -2.11 1.57
C ILE A 167 -1.06 -2.77 2.21
N THR A 168 -1.20 -3.28 3.44
CA THR A 168 -0.13 -4.02 4.14
C THR A 168 0.21 -5.33 3.40
N TRP A 169 -0.81 -6.05 2.92
CA TRP A 169 -0.62 -7.22 2.07
C TRP A 169 0.23 -6.88 0.85
N ASN A 170 -0.18 -5.87 0.05
CA ASN A 170 0.57 -5.44 -1.14
C ASN A 170 2.00 -5.02 -0.79
N ALA A 171 2.18 -4.17 0.22
CA ALA A 171 3.51 -3.74 0.66
C ALA A 171 4.40 -4.92 1.05
N SER A 172 3.84 -5.92 1.76
CA SER A 172 4.58 -7.12 2.16
C SER A 172 4.96 -8.00 0.97
N VAL A 173 4.06 -8.18 0.00
CA VAL A 173 4.31 -8.96 -1.22
C VAL A 173 5.44 -8.32 -2.02
N TRP A 174 5.35 -7.02 -2.30
CA TRP A 174 6.40 -6.28 -3.00
C TRP A 174 7.73 -6.33 -2.23
N GLY A 175 7.71 -6.11 -0.91
CA GLY A 175 8.89 -6.16 -0.07
C GLY A 175 9.61 -7.52 -0.14
N VAL A 176 8.87 -8.60 0.07
CA VAL A 176 9.41 -9.97 0.03
C VAL A 176 9.91 -10.32 -1.38
N ILE A 177 9.12 -10.08 -2.41
CA ILE A 177 9.49 -10.42 -3.79
C ILE A 177 10.75 -9.67 -4.22
N PHE A 178 10.81 -8.35 -4.01
CA PHE A 178 11.98 -7.57 -4.38
C PHE A 178 13.21 -7.93 -3.57
N GLY A 179 13.05 -8.24 -2.28
CA GLY A 179 14.15 -8.71 -1.46
C GLY A 179 14.69 -10.07 -1.91
N ALA A 180 13.80 -11.00 -2.27
CA ALA A 180 14.17 -12.30 -2.81
C ALA A 180 14.87 -12.16 -4.18
N ILE A 181 14.31 -11.39 -5.12
CA ILE A 181 14.93 -11.09 -6.42
C ILE A 181 16.31 -10.48 -6.21
N ALA A 182 16.45 -9.54 -5.28
CA ALA A 182 17.73 -8.90 -5.00
C ALA A 182 18.78 -9.86 -4.45
N ARG A 183 18.39 -10.78 -3.57
CA ARG A 183 19.30 -11.80 -3.04
C ARG A 183 19.75 -12.77 -4.13
N GLU A 184 18.81 -13.34 -4.89
CA GLU A 184 19.14 -14.33 -5.93
C GLU A 184 19.89 -13.68 -7.10
N GLY A 185 19.44 -12.50 -7.55
CA GLY A 185 20.09 -11.73 -8.62
C GLY A 185 21.52 -11.33 -8.26
N ALA A 186 21.77 -10.92 -7.02
CA ALA A 186 23.11 -10.58 -6.54
C ALA A 186 24.08 -11.77 -6.53
N ILE A 187 23.60 -12.99 -6.23
CA ILE A 187 24.40 -14.21 -6.32
C ILE A 187 24.83 -14.46 -7.77
N VAL A 188 23.90 -14.33 -8.72
CA VAL A 188 24.16 -14.55 -10.15
C VAL A 188 25.06 -13.46 -10.73
N SER A 189 24.84 -12.21 -10.37
CA SER A 189 25.57 -11.05 -10.91
C SER A 189 26.89 -10.75 -10.17
N GLY A 190 27.17 -11.46 -9.07
CA GLY A 190 28.31 -11.16 -8.18
C GLY A 190 28.25 -9.79 -7.49
N GLN A 191 27.06 -9.17 -7.41
CA GLN A 191 26.87 -7.85 -6.80
C GLN A 191 26.50 -7.94 -5.31
N ASN A 192 26.49 -6.80 -4.61
CA ASN A 192 25.92 -6.73 -3.27
C ASN A 192 24.38 -6.77 -3.34
N PRO A 193 23.70 -7.62 -2.54
CA PRO A 193 22.23 -7.73 -2.52
C PRO A 193 21.49 -6.41 -2.30
N PHE A 194 22.03 -5.48 -1.50
CA PHE A 194 21.39 -4.19 -1.27
C PHE A 194 21.54 -3.24 -2.45
N ILE A 195 22.63 -3.34 -3.22
CA ILE A 195 22.79 -2.60 -4.48
C ILE A 195 21.80 -3.13 -5.51
N TYR A 196 21.75 -4.46 -5.68
CA TYR A 196 20.79 -5.08 -6.59
C TYR A 196 19.35 -4.73 -6.20
N PHE A 197 19.02 -4.72 -4.90
CA PHE A 197 17.73 -4.26 -4.40
C PHE A 197 17.41 -2.81 -4.80
N GLY A 198 18.39 -1.90 -4.66
CA GLY A 198 18.24 -0.50 -5.07
C GLY A 198 17.96 -0.36 -6.57
N LEU A 199 18.65 -1.14 -7.40
CA LEU A 199 18.43 -1.17 -8.85
C LEU A 199 17.05 -1.74 -9.19
N THR A 200 16.64 -2.85 -8.57
CA THR A 200 15.30 -3.43 -8.73
C THR A 200 14.22 -2.42 -8.37
N LEU A 201 14.36 -1.74 -7.22
CA LEU A 201 13.44 -0.68 -6.82
C LEU A 201 13.39 0.44 -7.84
N LEU A 202 14.52 0.90 -8.36
CA LEU A 202 14.56 1.96 -9.37
C LEU A 202 13.86 1.54 -10.67
N ALA A 203 14.01 0.28 -11.07
CA ALA A 203 13.37 -0.27 -12.26
C ALA A 203 11.83 -0.29 -12.16
N VAL A 204 11.31 -0.70 -11.01
CA VAL A 204 9.88 -0.90 -10.77
C VAL A 204 9.20 0.33 -10.17
N PHE A 205 9.95 1.33 -9.70
CA PHE A 205 9.43 2.51 -8.98
C PHE A 205 8.28 3.22 -9.70
N PRO A 206 8.34 3.46 -11.03
CA PRO A 206 7.26 4.16 -11.73
C PRO A 206 5.92 3.41 -11.66
N HIS A 207 5.95 2.09 -11.80
CA HIS A 207 4.78 1.22 -11.65
C HIS A 207 4.34 1.15 -10.17
N LEU A 208 5.27 0.87 -9.27
CA LEU A 208 5.01 0.74 -7.83
C LEU A 208 4.27 1.95 -7.25
N ILE A 209 4.76 3.17 -7.51
CA ILE A 209 4.19 4.39 -6.92
C ILE A 209 2.82 4.74 -7.52
N THR A 210 2.61 4.45 -8.80
CA THR A 210 1.34 4.71 -9.47
C THR A 210 0.29 3.69 -9.03
N GLU A 211 0.63 2.40 -8.98
CA GLU A 211 -0.28 1.36 -8.51
C GLU A 211 -0.69 1.59 -7.05
N ALA A 212 0.29 1.73 -6.15
CA ALA A 212 0.03 1.97 -4.74
C ALA A 212 -0.72 3.29 -4.52
N GLY A 213 -0.39 4.33 -5.29
CA GLY A 213 -1.10 5.61 -5.29
C GLY A 213 -2.59 5.48 -5.61
N GLY A 214 -2.95 4.65 -6.60
CA GLY A 214 -4.35 4.32 -6.89
C GLY A 214 -5.04 3.65 -5.70
N TYR A 215 -4.38 2.71 -5.04
CA TYR A 215 -4.93 2.04 -3.84
C TYR A 215 -5.12 3.01 -2.67
N PHE A 216 -4.20 3.95 -2.47
CA PHE A 216 -4.32 4.96 -1.41
C PHE A 216 -5.52 5.88 -1.66
N LEU A 217 -5.70 6.36 -2.89
CA LEU A 217 -6.84 7.23 -3.24
C LEU A 217 -8.17 6.49 -3.07
N ALA A 218 -8.25 5.23 -3.47
CA ALA A 218 -9.45 4.40 -3.25
C ALA A 218 -9.72 4.16 -1.74
N ALA A 219 -8.67 3.89 -0.96
CA ALA A 219 -8.79 3.74 0.50
C ALA A 219 -9.25 5.03 1.19
N ILE A 220 -8.71 6.19 0.80
CA ILE A 220 -9.11 7.50 1.33
C ILE A 220 -10.58 7.76 0.98
N SER A 221 -10.95 7.61 -0.31
CA SER A 221 -12.31 7.78 -0.81
C SER A 221 -13.33 6.95 -0.01
N GLY A 222 -13.09 5.64 0.13
CA GLY A 222 -13.99 4.77 0.87
C GLY A 222 -14.09 5.15 2.35
N GLY A 223 -12.97 5.51 2.97
CA GLY A 223 -12.91 5.83 4.39
C GLY A 223 -13.62 7.14 4.73
N ILE A 224 -13.48 8.18 3.92
CA ILE A 224 -14.19 9.44 4.15
C ILE A 224 -15.71 9.27 3.99
N VAL A 225 -16.16 8.46 3.01
CA VAL A 225 -17.59 8.15 2.83
C VAL A 225 -18.11 7.31 4.00
N SER A 226 -17.33 6.34 4.48
CA SER A 226 -17.65 5.58 5.70
C SER A 226 -17.94 6.51 6.87
N LYS A 227 -17.05 7.49 7.09
CA LYS A 227 -17.20 8.47 8.16
C LYS A 227 -18.40 9.39 7.95
N ALA A 228 -18.62 9.85 6.72
CA ALA A 228 -19.76 10.69 6.37
C ALA A 228 -21.09 10.00 6.70
N MET A 229 -21.23 8.71 6.35
CA MET A 229 -22.43 7.90 6.64
C MET A 229 -22.73 7.79 8.14
N LEU A 230 -21.71 7.87 8.99
CA LEU A 230 -21.85 7.74 10.45
C LEU A 230 -22.15 9.06 11.16
N VAL A 231 -21.77 10.20 10.57
CA VAL A 231 -21.73 11.50 11.27
C VAL A 231 -22.66 12.52 10.63
N GLU A 232 -22.74 12.56 9.31
CA GLU A 232 -23.53 13.54 8.58
C GLU A 232 -24.96 13.04 8.37
N LYS A 233 -25.92 13.96 8.37
CA LYS A 233 -27.29 13.62 7.99
C LYS A 233 -27.31 13.19 6.51
N PHE A 234 -27.81 12.00 6.23
CA PHE A 234 -27.93 11.48 4.87
C PHE A 234 -28.65 12.48 3.94
N GLY A 235 -28.07 12.73 2.78
CA GLY A 235 -28.58 13.71 1.79
C GLY A 235 -28.43 15.19 2.19
N SER A 236 -27.78 15.50 3.30
CA SER A 236 -27.45 16.89 3.64
C SER A 236 -26.42 17.48 2.67
N LYS A 237 -26.33 18.82 2.60
CA LYS A 237 -25.32 19.50 1.79
C LYS A 237 -23.89 19.04 2.11
N ARG A 238 -23.59 18.81 3.40
CA ARG A 238 -22.27 18.31 3.85
C ARG A 238 -22.03 16.86 3.42
N PHE A 239 -23.05 16.00 3.54
CA PHE A 239 -22.95 14.62 3.11
C PHE A 239 -22.70 14.51 1.59
N ASN A 240 -23.52 15.19 0.78
CA ASN A 240 -23.39 15.17 -0.68
C ASN A 240 -22.02 15.71 -1.11
N ARG A 241 -21.52 16.73 -0.40
CA ARG A 241 -20.20 17.28 -0.67
C ARG A 241 -19.08 16.24 -0.46
N ILE A 242 -19.06 15.58 0.68
CA ILE A 242 -18.06 14.52 0.94
C ILE A 242 -18.17 13.39 -0.09
N LEU A 243 -19.39 13.06 -0.51
CA LEU A 243 -19.63 12.04 -1.52
C LEU A 243 -19.09 12.45 -2.91
N GLU A 244 -19.30 13.69 -3.33
CA GLU A 244 -18.74 14.25 -4.57
C GLU A 244 -17.20 14.22 -4.55
N ASP A 245 -16.58 14.68 -3.47
CA ASP A 245 -15.12 14.67 -3.29
C ASP A 245 -14.56 13.24 -3.33
N ALA A 246 -15.25 12.30 -2.68
CA ALA A 246 -14.87 10.89 -2.67
C ALA A 246 -15.00 10.22 -4.05
N LEU A 247 -16.09 10.48 -4.78
CA LEU A 247 -16.29 9.95 -6.13
C LEU A 247 -15.24 10.49 -7.09
N PHE A 248 -14.88 11.77 -6.98
CA PHE A 248 -13.81 12.35 -7.76
C PHE A 248 -12.46 11.71 -7.45
N MET A 249 -12.10 11.55 -6.17
CA MET A 249 -10.88 10.85 -5.78
C MET A 249 -10.82 9.41 -6.31
N PHE A 250 -11.95 8.70 -6.27
CA PHE A 250 -12.02 7.35 -6.81
C PHE A 250 -11.82 7.33 -8.33
N PHE A 251 -12.39 8.30 -9.04
CA PHE A 251 -12.15 8.45 -10.48
C PHE A 251 -10.66 8.74 -10.79
N VAL A 252 -10.01 9.62 -10.02
CA VAL A 252 -8.55 9.83 -10.14
C VAL A 252 -7.78 8.53 -9.85
N ALA A 253 -8.21 7.75 -8.86
CA ALA A 253 -7.60 6.46 -8.54
C ALA A 253 -7.62 5.49 -9.74
N LEU A 254 -8.72 5.46 -10.50
CA LEU A 254 -8.85 4.65 -11.72
C LEU A 254 -7.88 5.11 -12.82
N ILE A 255 -7.74 6.42 -13.02
CA ILE A 255 -6.80 6.98 -13.99
C ILE A 255 -5.36 6.63 -13.59
N VAL A 256 -5.02 6.83 -12.32
CA VAL A 256 -3.70 6.53 -11.78
C VAL A 256 -3.38 5.02 -11.92
N LEU A 257 -4.37 4.15 -11.72
CA LEU A 257 -4.22 2.71 -11.93
C LEU A 257 -4.00 2.35 -13.41
N ALA A 258 -4.70 3.02 -14.33
CA ALA A 258 -4.47 2.82 -15.77
C ALA A 258 -3.05 3.23 -16.18
N VAL A 259 -2.54 4.33 -15.61
CA VAL A 259 -1.13 4.74 -15.77
C VAL A 259 -0.19 3.69 -15.19
N ALA A 260 -0.52 3.08 -14.05
CA ALA A 260 0.29 2.01 -13.45
C ALA A 260 0.40 0.76 -14.33
N ALA A 261 -0.71 0.34 -14.95
CA ALA A 261 -0.69 -0.76 -15.90
C ALA A 261 0.13 -0.41 -17.16
N PHE A 262 0.08 0.86 -17.59
CA PHE A 262 0.87 1.33 -18.73
C PHE A 262 2.37 1.34 -18.42
N THR A 263 2.77 1.88 -17.27
CA THR A 263 4.18 1.91 -16.85
C THR A 263 4.75 0.51 -16.70
N GLU A 264 3.96 -0.44 -16.19
CA GLU A 264 4.42 -1.83 -16.08
C GLU A 264 4.71 -2.47 -17.43
N VAL A 265 3.77 -2.35 -18.37
CA VAL A 265 3.88 -3.01 -19.68
C VAL A 265 4.96 -2.37 -20.55
N PHE A 266 5.10 -1.04 -20.53
CA PHE A 266 5.90 -0.31 -21.51
C PHE A 266 7.19 0.31 -20.96
N VAL A 267 7.30 0.52 -19.65
CA VAL A 267 8.43 1.21 -19.01
C VAL A 267 9.29 0.24 -18.20
N THR A 268 8.71 -0.53 -17.28
CA THR A 268 9.46 -1.39 -16.34
C THR A 268 10.49 -2.28 -17.06
N GLY A 269 10.07 -3.04 -18.07
CA GLY A 269 10.97 -3.93 -18.81
C GLY A 269 12.11 -3.22 -19.55
N LYS A 270 11.91 -1.98 -20.00
CA LYS A 270 12.98 -1.18 -20.63
C LYS A 270 13.99 -0.70 -19.59
N VAL A 271 13.51 -0.27 -18.42
CA VAL A 271 14.39 0.19 -17.33
C VAL A 271 15.20 -0.98 -16.77
N VAL A 272 14.59 -2.15 -16.57
CA VAL A 272 15.30 -3.40 -16.17
C VAL A 272 16.47 -3.68 -17.11
N ARG A 273 16.23 -3.69 -18.43
CA ARG A 273 17.28 -3.90 -19.44
C ARG A 273 18.37 -2.82 -19.41
N LEU A 274 17.99 -1.57 -19.18
CA LEU A 274 18.93 -0.44 -19.11
C LEU A 274 19.84 -0.51 -17.88
N LEU A 275 19.34 -1.07 -16.77
CA LEU A 275 20.11 -1.26 -15.54
C LEU A 275 20.93 -2.55 -15.51
N GLY A 276 20.80 -3.41 -16.52
CA GLY A 276 21.52 -4.69 -16.59
C GLY A 276 21.03 -5.72 -15.55
N LEU A 277 19.74 -5.67 -15.20
CA LEU A 277 19.09 -6.62 -14.29
C LEU A 277 18.47 -7.80 -15.04
#